data_AF-A0ABD0NXD4-F1
#
_entry.id   AF-A0ABD0NXD4-F1
#
_cell.length_a   1.000
_cell.length_b   1.000
_cell.length_c   1.000
_cell.angle_alpha   90.00
_cell.angle_beta   90.00
_cell.angle_gamma   90.00
#
_symmetry.space_group_name_H-M   'P 1'
#
loop_
_entity.id
_entity.type
_entity.pdbx_description
1 polymer ?
#
loop_
_entity_poly.entity_id
_entity_poly.type
_entity_poly.pdbx_seq_one_letter_code
_entity_poly.pdbx_strand_id
1 'polypeptide(L)' 'DTFQYTLEASRSLRQKQGEGPMTYLNKGQFYAITLNETSANKRLRHPISK' A
#
# COMPACT_ATOMS: atom_id res chain seq x y z
N ASP A 1 4.71 14.55 -3.68
CA ASP A 1 4.64 13.09 -3.80
C ASP A 1 4.05 12.48 -2.57
N THR A 2 2.80 12.07 -2.70
CA THR A 2 2.12 11.33 -1.64
C THR A 2 1.66 10.03 -2.29
N PHE A 3 2.31 8.94 -1.90
CA PHE A 3 1.95 7.59 -2.32
C PHE A 3 1.40 6.86 -1.11
N GLN A 4 0.37 6.07 -1.33
CA GLN A 4 -0.26 5.22 -0.33
C GLN A 4 -0.14 3.77 -0.77
N TYR A 5 0.29 2.93 0.16
CA TYR A 5 0.46 1.50 -0.04
C TYR A 5 -0.44 0.75 0.94
N THR A 6 -1.11 -0.29 0.46
CA THR A 6 -1.92 -1.18 1.30
C THR A 6 -1.60 -2.63 1.01
N LEU A 7 -1.51 -3.43 2.07
CA LEU A 7 -1.39 -4.88 2.03
C LEU A 7 -2.63 -5.49 2.67
N GLU A 8 -3.32 -6.35 1.92
CA GLU A 8 -4.51 -7.06 2.37
C GLU A 8 -4.10 -8.38 3.06
N ALA A 9 -3.84 -8.30 4.36
CA ALA A 9 -3.52 -9.43 5.22
C ALA A 9 -3.90 -9.14 6.67
N SER A 10 -3.96 -10.19 7.50
CA SER A 10 -4.28 -10.08 8.92
C SER A 10 -3.20 -9.32 9.68
N ARG A 11 -3.61 -8.31 10.46
CA ARG A 11 -2.71 -7.44 11.24
C ARG A 11 -2.80 -7.75 12.73
N SER A 12 -1.74 -7.45 13.47
CA SER A 12 -1.74 -7.58 14.92
C SER A 12 -2.75 -6.62 15.57
N LEU A 13 -3.46 -7.08 16.59
CA LEU A 13 -4.39 -6.24 17.36
C LEU A 13 -3.64 -5.24 18.25
N ARG A 14 -2.50 -5.67 18.80
CA ARG A 14 -1.62 -4.80 19.60
C ARG A 14 -0.69 -4.04 18.69
N GLN A 15 -0.71 -2.72 18.83
CA GLN A 15 0.40 -1.86 18.45
C GLN A 15 1.34 -1.81 19.66
N LYS A 16 2.58 -2.27 19.49
CA LYS A 16 3.61 -2.07 20.50
C LYS A 16 4.01 -0.59 20.46
N GLN A 17 4.11 0.05 21.62
CA GLN A 17 4.42 1.48 21.69
C GLN A 17 5.79 1.74 21.04
N GLY A 18 5.83 2.58 20.00
CA GLY A 18 7.05 2.86 19.22
C GLY A 18 7.31 1.94 18.02
N GLU A 19 6.53 0.87 17.84
CA GLU A 19 6.57 0.00 16.65
C GLU A 19 5.30 0.19 15.80
N GLY A 20 5.47 0.17 14.47
CA GLY A 20 4.37 0.20 13.52
C GLY A 20 3.50 -1.07 13.55
N PRO A 21 2.37 -1.08 12.83
CA PRO A 21 1.49 -2.24 12.77
C PRO A 21 2.21 -3.45 12.14
N MET A 22 2.16 -4.60 12.81
CA MET A 22 2.72 -5.85 12.28
C MET A 22 1.68 -6.59 11.43
N THR A 23 2.09 -7.12 10.28
CA THR A 23 1.24 -7.92 9.39
C THR A 23 1.83 -9.32 9.26
N TYR A 24 1.03 -10.35 9.48
CA TYR A 24 1.48 -11.74 9.43
C TYR A 24 1.18 -12.36 8.07
N LEU A 25 2.19 -13.01 7.48
CA LEU A 25 2.09 -13.63 6.16
C LEU A 25 2.46 -15.11 6.25
N ASN A 26 1.64 -15.96 5.63
CA ASN A 26 1.91 -17.38 5.48
C ASN A 26 2.74 -17.61 4.22
N LYS A 27 3.79 -18.42 4.34
CA LYS A 27 4.66 -18.78 3.21
C LYS A 27 3.84 -19.47 2.11
N GLY A 28 4.00 -19.00 0.88
CA GLY A 28 3.33 -19.57 -0.30
C GLY A 28 1.89 -19.11 -0.52
N GLN A 29 1.32 -18.29 0.37
CA GLN A 29 0.03 -17.64 0.13
C GLN A 29 0.21 -16.33 -0.64
N PHE A 30 -0.76 -16.02 -1.48
CA PHE A 30 -0.83 -14.74 -2.19
C PHE A 30 -1.60 -13.72 -1.36
N TYR A 31 -1.09 -12.48 -1.37
CA TYR A 31 -1.72 -11.34 -0.70
C TYR A 31 -1.78 -10.17 -1.66
N ALA A 32 -2.89 -9.44 -1.67
CA ALA A 32 -3.05 -8.29 -2.55
C ALA A 32 -2.26 -7.09 -2.01
N ILE A 33 -1.56 -6.42 -2.93
CA ILE A 33 -0.86 -5.17 -2.67
C ILE A 33 -1.42 -4.13 -3.62
N THR A 34 -1.80 -2.97 -3.08
CA THR A 34 -2.31 -1.84 -3.86
C THR A 34 -1.40 -0.64 -3.67
N LEU A 35 -1.04 0.01 -4.79
CA LEU A 35 -0.26 1.23 -4.83
C LEU A 35 -1.13 2.33 -5.41
N ASN A 36 -1.28 3.44 -4.67
CA ASN A 36 -2.06 4.58 -5.09
C ASN A 36 -1.23 5.85 -4.99
N GLU A 37 -1.27 6.67 -6.03
CA GLU A 37 -0.79 8.04 -5.96
C GLU A 37 -1.94 8.94 -5.47
N THR A 38 -1.77 9.56 -4.31
CA THR A 38 -2.78 10.46 -3.71
C THR A 38 -2.48 11.94 -3.97
N SER A 39 -1.42 12.23 -4.73
CA SER A 39 -1.07 13.59 -5.11
C SER A 39 -2.17 14.20 -6.01
N ALA A 40 -2.61 15.42 -5.68
CA ALA A 40 -3.60 16.15 -6.48
C ALA A 40 -3.05 16.56 -7.86
N ASN A 41 -1.72 16.59 -8.00
CA ASN A 41 -1.00 16.91 -9.23
C ASN A 41 -0.53 15.61 -9.89
N LYS A 42 -1.45 14.84 -10.48
CA LYS A 42 -1.11 13.73 -11.40
C LYS A 42 -0.42 14.32 -12.64
N ARG A 43 0.86 14.66 -12.53
CA ARG A 43 1.67 15.27 -13.60
C ARG A 43 1.94 14.32 -14.75
N LEU A 44 1.69 13.02 -14.54
CA LEU A 44 1.69 12.00 -15.59
C LEU A 44 0.33 12.02 -16.32
N ARG A 45 0.21 12.88 -17.34
CA ARG A 45 -0.86 12.75 -18.33
C ARG A 45 -0.56 11.55 -19.22
N HIS A 46 -1.61 10.83 -19.61
CA HIS A 46 -1.49 9.83 -20.66
C HIS A 46 -0.94 10.51 -21.93
N PRO A 47 0.00 9.89 -22.65
CA PRO A 47 0.33 10.36 -23.98
C PRO A 47 -0.97 10.37 -24.79
N ILE A 48 -1.30 11.52 -25.39
CA ILE A 48 -2.42 11.62 -26.31
C ILE A 48 -2.03 10.79 -27.53
N SER A 49 -2.53 9.55 -27.62
CA SER A 49 -2.47 8.77 -28.85
C SER A 49 -3.19 9.56 -29.93
N LYS A 50 -2.55 9.72 -31.09
CA LYS A 50 -3.21 10.17 -32.30
C LYS A 50 -4.17 9.10 -32.82
#